data_AF-A0A7X7QVV0-F1
#
_entry.id   AF-A0A7X7QVV0-F1
#
_cell.length_a   1.000
_cell.length_b   1.000
_cell.length_c   1.000
_cell.angle_alpha   90.00
_cell.angle_beta   90.00
_cell.angle_gamma   90.00
#
_symmetry.space_group_name_H-M   'P 1'
#
loop_
_entity.id
_entity.type
_entity.pdbx_description
1 polymer ?
#
loop_
_entity_poly.entity_id
_entity_poly.type
_entity_poly.pdbx_seq_one_letter_code
_entity_poly.pdbx_strand_id
1 'polypeptide(L)'
;MCRNGGNHIYEHEPFIYYYRDRDAKEIDLIIEGDGELCPLEIKKTAMPDKRLTNTFTVIDKSPLKIGTSAVLCLAEKFSAFDKDNLIVPIWMI
;
A
#
# COMPACT_ATOMS: atom_id res chain seq x y z
N MET A 1 -3.19 10.44 -17.85
CA MET A 1 -4.59 10.91 -17.95
C MET A 1 -5.27 10.37 -16.69
N CYS A 2 -5.79 11.14 -15.74
CA CYS A 2 -6.45 12.44 -15.83
C CYS A 2 -5.78 13.49 -14.91
N ARG A 3 -5.76 14.76 -15.37
CA ARG A 3 -5.70 15.92 -14.49
C ARG A 3 -7.12 16.46 -14.37
N ASN A 4 -7.53 16.90 -13.18
CA ASN A 4 -8.49 17.97 -13.04
C ASN A 4 -8.15 18.78 -11.79
N GLY A 5 -8.07 20.09 -11.98
CA GLY A 5 -7.92 21.06 -10.91
C GLY A 5 -9.25 21.39 -10.25
N GLY A 6 -9.16 21.82 -8.99
CA GLY A 6 -10.27 22.35 -8.21
C GLY A 6 -9.84 22.48 -6.75
N ASN A 7 -9.69 23.72 -6.27
CA ASN A 7 -9.52 23.99 -4.84
C ASN A 7 -10.84 23.68 -4.12
N HIS A 8 -10.92 22.56 -3.40
CA HIS A 8 -11.99 22.28 -2.45
C HIS A 8 -11.47 21.58 -1.20
N ILE A 9 -11.53 22.31 -0.08
CA ILE A 9 -11.34 21.84 1.28
C ILE A 9 -12.59 21.07 1.75
N TYR A 10 -12.71 19.79 1.39
CA TYR A 10 -13.69 18.86 1.96
C TYR A 10 -13.04 17.47 2.01
N GLU A 11 -13.24 16.73 3.12
CA GLU A 11 -12.70 15.38 3.37
C GLU A 11 -12.81 14.51 2.11
N HIS A 12 -11.68 14.31 1.44
CA HIS A 12 -11.62 13.50 0.25
C HIS A 12 -11.50 12.06 0.69
N GLU A 13 -12.53 11.24 0.43
CA GLU A 13 -12.38 9.79 0.57
C GLU A 13 -11.15 9.37 -0.23
N PRO A 14 -10.21 8.61 0.37
CA PRO A 14 -9.00 8.21 -0.32
C PRO A 14 -9.36 7.28 -1.48
N PHE A 15 -8.67 7.41 -2.60
CA PHE A 15 -8.89 6.50 -3.71
C PHE A 15 -8.25 5.15 -3.40
N ILE A 16 -8.97 4.07 -3.69
CA ILE A 16 -8.51 2.71 -3.46
C ILE A 16 -8.42 1.99 -4.80
N TYR A 17 -7.26 1.40 -5.06
CA TYR A 17 -6.97 0.64 -6.28
C TYR A 17 -6.47 -0.77 -5.93
N TYR A 18 -6.43 -1.63 -6.94
CA TYR A 18 -5.68 -2.89 -6.93
C TYR A 18 -4.79 -2.94 -8.17
N TYR A 19 -3.68 -3.69 -8.12
CA TYR A 19 -2.78 -3.86 -9.26
C TYR A 19 -2.59 -5.34 -9.59
N ARG A 20 -2.67 -5.68 -10.88
CA ARG A 20 -2.26 -6.99 -11.41
C ARG A 20 -1.74 -6.86 -12.84
N ASP A 21 -0.61 -7.50 -13.14
CA ASP A 21 -0.05 -7.55 -14.49
C ASP A 21 0.01 -8.95 -15.10
N ARG A 22 0.53 -9.03 -16.32
CA ARG A 22 0.65 -10.27 -17.11
C ARG A 22 1.71 -11.23 -16.57
N ASP A 23 2.63 -10.74 -15.74
CA ASP A 23 3.67 -11.53 -15.08
C ASP A 23 3.19 -12.02 -13.69
N ALA A 24 1.88 -11.91 -13.42
CA ALA A 24 1.23 -12.29 -12.17
C ALA A 24 1.77 -11.55 -10.93
N LYS A 25 2.33 -10.34 -11.10
CA LYS A 25 2.61 -9.46 -9.97
C LYS A 25 1.31 -8.83 -9.49
N GLU A 26 1.13 -8.78 -8.17
CA GLU A 26 -0.10 -8.34 -7.52
C GLU A 26 0.22 -7.36 -6.38
N ILE A 27 -0.59 -6.31 -6.26
CA ILE A 27 -0.69 -5.53 -5.01
C ILE A 27 -2.17 -5.55 -4.64
N ASP A 28 -2.46 -6.12 -3.46
CA ASP A 28 -3.84 -6.33 -3.01
C ASP A 28 -4.62 -5.01 -2.91
N LEU A 29 -4.02 -3.98 -2.34
CA LEU A 29 -4.61 -2.64 -2.23
C LEU A 29 -3.57 -1.54 -2.44
N ILE A 30 -3.96 -0.43 -3.05
CA ILE A 30 -3.17 0.80 -3.11
C ILE A 30 -4.09 1.94 -2.70
N ILE A 31 -3.72 2.65 -1.64
CA ILE A 31 -4.44 3.83 -1.16
C ILE A 31 -3.74 5.07 -1.70
N GLU A 32 -4.45 5.94 -2.40
CA GLU A 32 -3.97 7.26 -2.81
C GLU A 32 -4.58 8.35 -1.94
N GLY A 33 -3.71 9.13 -1.32
CA GLY A 33 -4.07 10.27 -0.48
C GLY A 33 -2.88 11.19 -0.33
N ASP A 34 -3.13 12.50 -0.17
CA ASP A 34 -2.09 13.52 0.06
C ASP A 34 -0.93 13.53 -0.96
N GLY A 35 -1.18 13.05 -2.19
CA GLY A 35 -0.19 12.97 -3.26
C GLY A 35 0.76 11.77 -3.16
N GLU A 36 0.44 10.79 -2.32
CA GLU A 36 1.21 9.56 -2.12
C GLU A 36 0.39 8.31 -2.44
N LEU A 37 1.08 7.26 -2.89
CA LEU A 37 0.55 5.91 -3.03
C LEU A 37 1.08 5.05 -1.87
N CYS A 38 0.16 4.53 -1.06
CA CYS A 38 0.45 3.65 0.07
C CYS A 38 0.00 2.22 -0.31
N PRO A 39 0.91 1.35 -0.78
CA PRO A 39 0.55 -0.01 -1.16
C PRO A 39 0.42 -0.93 0.07
N LEU A 40 -0.55 -1.84 0.01
CA LEU A 40 -0.80 -2.85 1.03
C LEU A 40 -0.85 -4.25 0.41
N GLU A 41 -0.25 -5.19 1.12
CA GLU A 41 -0.33 -6.62 0.85
C GLU A 41 -1.09 -7.31 1.99
N ILE A 42 -1.97 -8.27 1.69
CA ILE A 42 -2.74 -9.03 2.67
C ILE A 42 -2.29 -10.49 2.64
N LYS A 43 -1.74 -10.98 3.76
CA LYS A 43 -1.31 -12.38 3.87
C LYS A 43 -1.79 -13.04 5.16
N LYS A 44 -2.31 -14.25 5.01
CA LYS A 44 -2.70 -15.14 6.12
C LYS A 44 -1.48 -15.83 6.73
N THR A 45 -0.56 -15.05 7.30
CA THR A 45 0.66 -15.51 7.97
C THR A 45 0.88 -14.75 9.28
N ALA A 46 1.40 -15.42 10.29
CA ALA A 46 1.82 -14.76 11.53
C ALA A 46 3.27 -14.23 11.47
N MET A 47 4.04 -14.68 10.47
CA MET A 47 5.44 -14.32 10.27
C MET A 47 5.59 -13.83 8.83
N PRO A 48 5.23 -12.57 8.54
CA PRO A 48 5.37 -12.06 7.19
C PRO A 48 6.86 -11.87 6.86
N ASP A 49 7.23 -12.12 5.61
CA ASP A 49 8.61 -12.01 5.15
C ASP A 49 8.79 -10.69 4.41
N LYS A 50 9.94 -10.03 4.59
CA LYS A 50 10.23 -8.74 3.96
C LYS A 50 10.12 -8.79 2.43
N ARG A 51 10.36 -9.95 1.79
CA ARG A 51 10.21 -10.12 0.34
C ARG A 51 8.80 -9.82 -0.17
N LEU A 52 7.77 -9.83 0.68
CA LEU A 52 6.42 -9.42 0.32
C LEU A 52 6.36 -7.97 -0.17
N THR A 53 7.24 -7.10 0.34
CA THR A 53 7.26 -5.68 -0.06
C THR A 53 7.93 -5.46 -1.42
N ASN A 54 8.63 -6.45 -1.97
CA ASN A 54 9.29 -6.33 -3.28
C ASN A 54 8.28 -6.08 -4.41
N THR A 55 7.05 -6.57 -4.28
CA THR A 55 6.01 -6.39 -5.31
C THR A 55 5.57 -4.93 -5.42
N PHE A 56 5.77 -4.12 -4.38
CA PHE A 56 5.44 -2.69 -4.41
C PHE A 56 6.29 -1.91 -5.43
N THR A 57 7.46 -2.42 -5.81
CA THR A 57 8.34 -1.78 -6.82
C THR A 57 7.69 -1.67 -8.22
N VAL A 58 6.60 -2.39 -8.49
CA VAL A 58 5.88 -2.29 -9.78
C VAL A 58 5.24 -0.91 -9.99
N ILE A 59 4.95 -0.18 -8.91
CA ILE A 59 4.38 1.17 -8.96
C ILE A 59 5.43 2.28 -8.83
N ASP A 60 6.74 1.96 -8.78
CA ASP A 60 7.83 2.96 -8.76
C ASP A 60 7.85 3.85 -10.02
N LYS A 61 7.18 3.42 -11.09
CA LYS A 61 7.02 4.19 -12.34
C LYS A 61 5.90 5.23 -12.26
N SER A 62 5.12 5.25 -11.19
CA SER A 62 4.09 6.25 -10.95
C SER A 62 4.72 7.64 -10.82
N PRO A 63 4.06 8.71 -11.30
CA PRO A 63 4.49 10.07 -11.02
C PRO A 63 4.26 10.49 -9.56
N LEU A 64 3.47 9.73 -8.81
CA LEU A 64 3.21 9.97 -7.38
C LEU A 64 4.31 9.36 -6.51
N LYS A 65 4.51 9.93 -5.33
CA LYS A 65 5.45 9.37 -4.36
C LYS A 65 4.90 8.07 -3.78
N ILE A 66 5.79 7.15 -3.44
CA ILE A 66 5.42 5.99 -2.63
C ILE A 66 5.48 6.42 -1.16
N GLY A 67 4.34 6.37 -0.49
CA GLY A 67 4.21 6.62 0.94
C GLY A 67 4.54 5.38 1.76
N THR A 68 4.13 5.36 3.03
CA THR A 68 4.31 4.18 3.89
C THR A 68 3.52 2.99 3.34
N SER A 69 4.19 1.85 3.18
CA SER A 69 3.57 0.60 2.77
C SER A 69 3.27 -0.29 3.98
N ALA A 70 2.40 -1.28 3.80
CA ALA A 70 2.07 -2.21 4.87
C ALA A 70 1.81 -3.64 4.39
N VAL A 71 2.11 -4.61 5.24
CA VAL A 71 1.60 -5.97 5.12
C VAL A 71 0.56 -6.20 6.23
N LEU A 72 -0.70 -6.40 5.84
CA LEU A 72 -1.78 -6.83 6.71
C LEU A 72 -1.69 -8.33 6.94
N CYS A 73 -1.52 -8.76 8.20
CA CYS A 73 -1.29 -10.16 8.51
C CYS A 73 -1.72 -10.59 9.92
N LEU A 74 -1.47 -11.85 10.25
CA LEU A 74 -1.80 -12.48 11.52
C LEU A 74 -0.64 -12.43 12.52
N ALA A 75 0.23 -11.40 12.47
CA ALA A 75 1.31 -11.23 13.45
C ALA A 75 0.76 -11.23 14.89
N GLU A 76 1.56 -10.95 15.91
CA GLU A 76 0.99 -10.67 17.25
C GLU A 76 1.13 -9.21 17.66
N LYS A 77 2.01 -8.48 16.98
CA LYS A 77 2.38 -7.11 17.34
C LYS A 77 2.53 -6.26 16.08
N PHE A 78 2.10 -5.01 16.19
CA PHE A 78 2.47 -3.98 15.25
C PHE A 78 3.99 -3.81 15.27
N SER A 79 4.61 -3.84 14.09
CA SER A 79 6.06 -3.72 13.94
C SER A 79 6.40 -3.23 12.53
N ALA A 80 7.68 -3.22 12.17
CA ALA A 80 8.12 -2.76 10.87
C ALA A 80 9.21 -3.68 10.30
N PHE A 81 9.21 -3.84 8.98
CA PHE A 81 10.34 -4.45 8.27
C PHE A 81 11.52 -3.47 8.15
N ASP A 82 11.22 -2.19 7.98
CA ASP A 82 12.14 -1.05 7.95
C ASP A 82 11.35 0.26 8.09
N LYS A 83 12.01 1.40 7.83
CA LYS A 83 11.40 2.73 7.98
C LYS A 83 10.20 3.01 7.06
N ASP A 84 10.05 2.27 5.96
CA ASP A 84 9.06 2.53 4.92
C ASP A 84 7.95 1.46 4.87
N ASN A 85 8.22 0.28 5.43
CA ASN A 85 7.34 -0.88 5.31
C ASN A 85 6.91 -1.43 6.68
N LEU A 86 5.60 -1.36 6.96
CA LEU A 86 5.00 -1.79 8.22
C LEU A 86 4.48 -3.23 8.19
N ILE A 87 4.49 -3.86 9.35
CA ILE A 87 3.74 -5.09 9.64
C ILE A 87 2.53 -4.69 10.47
N VAL A 88 1.35 -4.82 9.88
CA VAL A 88 0.09 -4.39 10.48
C VAL A 88 -0.77 -5.62 10.81
N PRO A 89 -0.92 -5.93 12.11
CA PRO A 89 -1.96 -6.79 12.63
C PRO A 89 -3.37 -6.64 12.03
N ILE A 90 -4.00 -7.74 11.61
CA ILE A 90 -5.39 -7.67 11.10
C ILE A 90 -6.41 -7.29 12.20
N TRP A 91 -6.15 -7.61 13.47
CA TRP A 91 -7.07 -7.29 14.58
C TRP A 91 -6.99 -5.82 15.03
N MET A 92 -6.14 -5.01 14.40
CA MET A 92 -6.09 -3.56 14.64
C MET A 92 -7.06 -2.77 13.77
N ILE A 93 -7.77 -3.43 12.85
CA ILE A 93 -8.74 -2.85 11.91
C ILE A 93 -10.13 -3.37 12.25
#